data_AF-A0A453BLV3-F1
#
_entry.id   AF-A0A453BLV3-F1
#
_cell.length_a   1.000
_cell.length_b   1.000
_cell.length_c   1.000
_cell.angle_alpha   90.00
_cell.angle_beta   90.00
_cell.angle_gamma   90.00
#
_symmetry.space_group_name_H-M   'P 1'
#
loop_
_entity.id
_entity.type
_entity.pdbx_description
1 polymer ?
#
loop_
_entity_poly.entity_id
_entity_poly.type
_entity_poly.pdbx_seq_one_letter_code
_entity_poly.pdbx_strand_id
1 'polypeptide(L)'
;MCATRCSGSLAVRYGTMRDNVINLQAVLPDGDVVKTGSRARKSAAGYDLTRLIIGSEGTLGVITEVTLRLQKLPSHSVVAMCNFQTVKDAADVAIATMHSGIQVSRVELLDEVQIRAINMANGKSLPEVPTLMFEFIGTEAYALEQTLLVQKIAAEHHGSDFVFVEEPNAKEELWKIRKEALWAGFAMKPDHEAMITDVCVPLSRLAECISVSKQLLDASPLTWYIFSLTQYLGFSHFVICCS
;
A
#
# COMPACT_ATOMS: atom_id res chain seq x y z
N MET A 1 -3.18 5.83 15.05
CA MET A 1 -3.76 4.91 14.05
C MET A 1 -5.29 4.92 14.03
N CYS A 2 -5.99 4.68 15.15
CA CYS A 2 -7.47 4.69 15.16
C CYS A 2 -8.08 6.06 14.82
N ALA A 3 -7.62 7.12 15.51
CA ALA A 3 -8.13 8.48 15.31
C ALA A 3 -7.98 8.98 13.87
N THR A 4 -6.92 8.56 13.16
CA THR A 4 -6.64 8.96 11.76
C THR A 4 -7.13 7.96 10.72
N ARG A 5 -7.83 6.88 11.14
CA ARG A 5 -8.28 5.79 10.26
C ARG A 5 -7.17 5.26 9.32
N CYS A 6 -5.98 5.07 9.90
CA CYS A 6 -4.78 4.67 9.18
C CYS A 6 -4.97 3.37 8.36
N SER A 7 -4.36 3.32 7.18
CA SER A 7 -4.16 2.13 6.35
C SER A 7 -2.66 1.83 6.22
N GLY A 8 -2.31 0.68 5.65
CA GLY A 8 -0.93 0.29 5.38
C GLY A 8 -0.88 -0.74 4.25
N SER A 9 0.32 -1.13 3.81
CA SER A 9 0.48 -2.02 2.64
C SER A 9 -0.29 -3.34 2.73
N LEU A 10 -0.52 -3.85 3.94
CA LEU A 10 -1.31 -5.07 4.20
C LEU A 10 -2.83 -4.85 4.25
N ALA A 11 -3.33 -3.62 4.04
CA ALA A 11 -4.76 -3.33 4.12
C ALA A 11 -5.57 -4.08 3.05
N VAL A 12 -4.95 -4.44 1.92
CA VAL A 12 -5.56 -5.31 0.90
C VAL A 12 -5.94 -6.69 1.45
N ARG A 13 -5.15 -7.22 2.41
CA ARG A 13 -5.40 -8.52 3.04
C ARG A 13 -6.26 -8.43 4.28
N TYR A 14 -5.96 -7.45 5.14
CA TYR A 14 -6.47 -7.40 6.51
C TYR A 14 -7.43 -6.23 6.77
N GLY A 15 -7.67 -5.38 5.78
CA GLY A 15 -8.42 -4.14 5.94
C GLY A 15 -7.64 -3.06 6.68
N THR A 16 -8.30 -1.93 6.88
CA THR A 16 -7.77 -0.74 7.56
C THR A 16 -7.95 -0.83 9.07
N MET A 17 -7.53 0.20 9.81
CA MET A 17 -7.87 0.31 11.24
C MET A 17 -9.38 0.26 11.51
N ARG A 18 -10.21 0.75 10.59
CA ARG A 18 -11.68 0.65 10.70
C ARG A 18 -12.16 -0.81 10.78
N ASP A 19 -11.50 -1.70 10.06
CA ASP A 19 -11.91 -3.10 9.91
C ASP A 19 -11.37 -3.98 11.05
N ASN A 20 -10.24 -3.56 11.64
CA ASN A 20 -9.54 -4.30 12.68
C ASN A 20 -9.96 -3.91 14.11
N VAL A 21 -10.55 -2.74 14.32
CA VAL A 21 -11.05 -2.33 15.64
C VAL A 21 -12.43 -2.94 15.89
N ILE A 22 -12.56 -3.66 17.01
CA ILE A 22 -13.82 -4.29 17.46
C ILE A 22 -14.63 -3.31 18.30
N ASN A 23 -13.99 -2.63 19.24
CA ASN A 23 -14.57 -1.58 20.08
C ASN A 23 -13.44 -0.69 20.63
N LEU A 24 -13.81 0.45 21.20
CA LEU A 24 -12.90 1.36 21.87
C LEU A 24 -13.54 1.98 23.12
N GLN A 25 -12.68 2.54 23.97
CA GLN A 25 -13.07 3.47 25.03
C GLN A 25 -12.55 4.86 24.67
N ALA A 26 -13.39 5.88 24.88
CA ALA A 26 -13.01 7.27 24.70
C ALA A 26 -13.49 8.14 25.87
N VAL A 27 -12.75 9.20 26.15
CA VAL A 27 -13.14 10.28 27.06
C VAL A 27 -13.70 11.41 26.21
N LEU A 28 -14.94 11.81 26.47
CA LEU A 28 -15.64 12.88 25.78
C LEU A 28 -15.20 14.28 26.30
N PRO A 29 -15.52 15.38 25.61
CA PRO A 29 -15.12 16.73 26.03
C PRO A 29 -15.66 17.17 27.41
N ASP A 30 -16.77 16.60 27.86
CA ASP A 30 -17.37 16.82 29.18
C ASP A 30 -16.75 15.94 30.29
N GLY A 31 -15.80 15.07 29.92
CA GLY A 31 -15.12 14.15 30.83
C GLY A 31 -15.78 12.77 30.94
N ASP A 32 -16.92 12.55 30.29
CA ASP A 32 -17.60 11.26 30.33
C ASP A 32 -16.80 10.17 29.63
N VAL A 33 -16.74 8.99 30.25
CA VAL A 33 -16.06 7.82 29.69
C VAL A 33 -17.08 6.94 28.97
N VAL A 34 -16.93 6.81 27.66
CA VAL A 34 -17.81 5.98 26.83
C VAL A 34 -17.09 4.74 26.31
N LYS A 35 -17.79 3.60 26.37
CA LYS A 35 -17.38 2.35 25.73
C LYS A 35 -18.29 2.05 24.56
N THR A 36 -17.72 1.96 23.36
CA THR A 36 -18.51 1.92 22.12
C THR A 36 -19.11 0.57 21.79
N GLY A 37 -18.70 -0.50 22.47
CA GLY A 37 -19.20 -1.84 22.21
C GLY A 37 -18.59 -2.94 23.06
N SER A 38 -19.05 -4.17 22.84
CA SER A 38 -18.54 -5.37 23.48
C SER A 38 -17.45 -6.06 22.65
N ARG A 39 -16.88 -7.16 23.16
CA ARG A 39 -15.89 -7.97 22.44
C ARG A 39 -16.52 -8.92 21.41
N ALA A 40 -17.85 -8.92 21.26
CA ALA A 40 -18.53 -9.80 20.32
C ALA A 40 -18.12 -9.48 18.89
N ARG A 41 -17.81 -10.50 18.08
CA ARG A 41 -17.43 -10.33 16.66
C ARG A 41 -18.55 -9.76 15.80
N LYS A 42 -19.79 -9.96 16.22
CA LYS A 42 -21.00 -9.47 15.57
C LYS A 42 -21.87 -8.82 16.65
N SER A 43 -22.31 -7.61 16.39
CA SER A 43 -23.33 -6.91 17.17
C SER A 43 -24.24 -6.17 16.21
N ALA A 44 -25.53 -6.20 16.47
CA ALA A 44 -26.54 -5.37 15.79
C ALA A 44 -27.31 -4.50 16.80
N ALA A 45 -26.77 -4.38 18.02
CA ALA A 45 -27.39 -3.63 19.10
C ALA A 45 -26.95 -2.16 19.05
N GLY A 46 -27.88 -1.29 18.65
CA GLY A 46 -27.69 0.16 18.63
C GLY A 46 -26.76 0.66 17.52
N TYR A 47 -26.33 1.91 17.65
CA TYR A 47 -25.44 2.56 16.69
C TYR A 47 -24.01 2.07 16.81
N ASP A 48 -23.29 2.03 15.68
CA ASP A 48 -21.87 1.72 15.64
C ASP A 48 -21.03 2.95 16.02
N LEU A 49 -21.04 3.30 17.31
CA LEU A 49 -20.28 4.42 17.86
C LEU A 49 -18.76 4.21 17.69
N THR A 50 -18.31 2.96 17.56
CA THR A 50 -16.90 2.64 17.29
C THR A 50 -16.48 3.25 15.96
N ARG A 51 -17.28 3.04 14.91
CA ARG A 51 -17.01 3.59 13.58
C ARG A 51 -17.22 5.09 13.48
N LEU A 52 -17.99 5.69 14.38
CA LEU A 52 -18.13 7.15 14.48
C LEU A 52 -16.84 7.80 15.00
N ILE A 53 -16.19 7.19 16.00
CA ILE A 53 -14.98 7.76 16.63
C ILE A 53 -13.71 7.46 15.81
N ILE A 54 -13.65 6.34 15.09
CA ILE A 54 -12.53 6.02 14.19
C ILE A 54 -12.50 7.02 13.02
N GLY A 55 -11.36 7.69 12.83
CA GLY A 55 -11.22 8.73 11.81
C GLY A 55 -11.68 10.12 12.27
N SER A 56 -12.03 10.30 13.55
CA SER A 56 -12.44 11.61 14.09
C SER A 56 -11.27 12.57 14.33
N GLU A 57 -10.03 12.12 14.20
CA GLU A 57 -8.82 12.92 14.50
C GLU A 57 -8.82 13.51 15.92
N GLY A 58 -9.56 12.91 16.85
CA GLY A 58 -9.67 13.36 18.24
C GLY A 58 -10.73 14.44 18.49
N THR A 59 -11.45 14.88 17.45
CA THR A 59 -12.49 15.92 17.56
C THR A 59 -13.74 15.46 18.34
N LEU A 60 -13.96 14.15 18.43
CA LEU A 60 -15.12 13.56 19.14
C LEU A 60 -14.76 12.99 20.52
N GLY A 61 -13.50 13.09 20.93
CA GLY A 61 -13.02 12.56 22.21
C GLY A 61 -11.64 11.91 22.10
N VAL A 62 -11.05 11.65 23.26
CA VAL A 62 -9.72 11.06 23.40
C VAL A 62 -9.85 9.55 23.57
N ILE A 63 -9.37 8.79 22.59
CA ILE A 63 -9.36 7.32 22.65
C ILE A 63 -8.36 6.85 23.72
N THR A 64 -8.81 6.12 24.74
CA THR A 64 -7.97 5.62 25.84
C THR A 64 -7.74 4.12 25.81
N GLU A 65 -8.66 3.34 25.24
CA GLU A 65 -8.51 1.90 25.07
C GLU A 65 -9.01 1.44 23.70
N VAL A 66 -8.40 0.39 23.15
CA VAL A 66 -8.78 -0.17 21.85
C VAL A 66 -8.76 -1.70 21.92
N THR A 67 -9.87 -2.34 21.53
CA THR A 67 -9.92 -3.79 21.31
C THR A 67 -9.70 -4.09 19.83
N LEU A 68 -8.63 -4.81 19.51
CA LEU A 68 -8.27 -5.17 18.14
C LEU A 68 -8.56 -6.64 17.81
N ARG A 69 -8.84 -6.90 16.54
CA ARG A 69 -8.85 -8.23 15.94
C ARG A 69 -7.41 -8.66 15.65
N LEU A 70 -7.03 -9.83 16.18
CA LEU A 70 -5.74 -10.44 15.87
C LEU A 70 -5.85 -11.36 14.65
N GLN A 71 -4.77 -11.43 13.89
CA GLN A 71 -4.60 -12.32 12.74
C GLN A 71 -3.57 -13.40 13.07
N LYS A 72 -3.73 -14.60 12.50
CA LYS A 72 -2.73 -15.66 12.65
C LYS A 72 -1.47 -15.27 11.85
N LEU A 73 -0.29 -15.54 12.41
CA LEU A 73 0.95 -15.43 11.67
C LEU A 73 0.95 -16.42 10.50
N PRO A 74 1.22 -15.98 9.25
CA PRO A 74 1.29 -16.87 8.11
C PRO A 74 2.48 -17.82 8.25
N SER A 75 2.31 -19.07 7.81
CA SER A 75 3.37 -20.07 7.82
C SER A 75 4.42 -19.87 6.72
N HIS A 76 4.04 -19.20 5.64
CA HIS A 76 4.89 -18.98 4.47
C HIS A 76 4.53 -17.65 3.79
N SER A 77 5.51 -17.03 3.14
CA SER A 77 5.31 -15.85 2.30
C SER A 77 6.26 -15.85 1.09
N VAL A 78 5.75 -15.37 -0.04
CA VAL A 78 6.51 -15.17 -1.28
C VAL A 78 6.41 -13.72 -1.67
N VAL A 79 7.53 -13.10 -2.03
CA VAL A 79 7.57 -11.79 -2.68
C VAL A 79 7.84 -12.00 -4.15
N ALA A 80 7.08 -11.33 -5.01
CA ALA A 80 7.26 -11.37 -6.45
C ALA A 80 7.52 -9.97 -7.00
N MET A 81 8.39 -9.87 -7.99
CA MET A 81 8.64 -8.63 -8.74
C MET A 81 8.43 -8.87 -10.22
N CYS A 82 7.86 -7.90 -10.92
CA CYS A 82 7.70 -7.94 -12.37
C CYS A 82 7.88 -6.54 -12.96
N ASN A 83 8.64 -6.48 -14.05
CA ASN A 83 8.97 -5.25 -14.76
C ASN A 83 8.02 -5.02 -15.94
N PHE A 84 7.79 -3.76 -16.28
CA PHE A 84 6.88 -3.34 -17.33
C PHE A 84 7.48 -2.19 -18.13
N GLN A 85 7.13 -2.08 -19.41
CA GLN A 85 7.57 -0.95 -20.25
C GLN A 85 6.82 0.34 -19.90
N THR A 86 5.57 0.23 -19.45
CA THR A 86 4.75 1.39 -19.10
C THR A 86 4.07 1.20 -17.74
N VAL A 87 3.82 2.32 -17.05
CA VAL A 87 3.05 2.31 -15.80
C VAL A 87 1.61 1.83 -16.03
N LYS A 88 1.08 2.03 -17.24
CA LYS A 88 -0.25 1.53 -17.61
C LYS A 88 -0.29 0.00 -17.59
N ASP A 89 0.70 -0.66 -18.20
CA ASP A 89 0.77 -2.13 -18.19
C ASP A 89 0.84 -2.69 -16.76
N ALA A 90 1.66 -2.06 -15.91
CA ALA A 90 1.73 -2.40 -14.49
C ALA A 90 0.38 -2.20 -13.78
N ALA A 91 -0.28 -1.06 -13.99
CA ALA A 91 -1.59 -0.81 -13.39
C ALA A 91 -2.65 -1.81 -13.89
N ASP A 92 -2.64 -2.17 -15.18
CA ASP A 92 -3.55 -3.15 -15.77
C ASP A 92 -3.36 -4.55 -15.16
N VAL A 93 -2.12 -4.98 -14.89
CA VAL A 93 -1.84 -6.24 -14.19
C VAL A 93 -2.37 -6.21 -12.76
N ALA A 94 -2.18 -5.11 -12.04
CA ALA A 94 -2.72 -4.97 -10.69
C ALA A 94 -4.25 -5.05 -10.69
N ILE A 95 -4.92 -4.35 -11.62
CA ILE A 95 -6.37 -4.39 -11.80
C ILE A 95 -6.84 -5.80 -12.14
N ALA A 96 -6.23 -6.45 -13.13
CA ALA A 96 -6.57 -7.79 -13.57
C ALA A 96 -6.42 -8.82 -12.45
N THR A 97 -5.30 -8.77 -11.72
CA THR A 97 -5.04 -9.63 -10.54
C THR A 97 -6.16 -9.51 -9.51
N MET A 98 -6.56 -8.27 -9.17
CA MET A 98 -7.64 -8.02 -8.22
C MET A 98 -8.99 -8.52 -8.74
N HIS A 99 -9.31 -8.29 -10.01
CA HIS A 99 -10.57 -8.74 -10.63
C HIS A 99 -10.66 -10.26 -10.81
N SER A 100 -9.52 -10.95 -10.93
CA SER A 100 -9.47 -12.42 -10.96
C SER A 100 -9.75 -13.07 -9.60
N GLY A 101 -9.94 -12.27 -8.53
CA GLY A 101 -10.19 -12.78 -7.18
C GLY A 101 -8.94 -13.33 -6.48
N ILE A 102 -7.76 -13.08 -7.04
CA ILE A 102 -6.48 -13.45 -6.44
C ILE A 102 -6.27 -12.58 -5.19
N GLN A 103 -6.18 -13.21 -4.03
CA GLN A 103 -6.08 -12.48 -2.76
C GLN A 103 -4.62 -12.19 -2.41
N VAL A 104 -4.09 -11.16 -3.06
CA VAL A 104 -2.77 -10.55 -2.78
C VAL A 104 -2.69 -10.04 -1.34
N SER A 105 -1.49 -10.09 -0.77
CA SER A 105 -1.21 -9.58 0.57
C SER A 105 -0.67 -8.16 0.56
N ARG A 106 0.12 -7.83 -0.47
CA ARG A 106 0.57 -6.48 -0.83
C ARG A 106 0.69 -6.40 -2.35
N VAL A 107 0.45 -5.21 -2.90
CA VAL A 107 0.79 -4.85 -4.28
C VAL A 107 1.29 -3.41 -4.26
N GLU A 108 2.52 -3.22 -4.70
CA GLU A 108 3.19 -1.94 -4.72
C GLU A 108 3.65 -1.65 -6.14
N LEU A 109 3.36 -0.44 -6.63
CA LEU A 109 3.85 0.03 -7.91
C LEU A 109 4.96 1.03 -7.65
N LEU A 110 6.14 0.73 -8.18
CA LEU A 110 7.31 1.59 -8.20
C LEU A 110 7.50 2.05 -9.64
N ASP A 111 7.53 3.36 -9.88
CA ASP A 111 7.86 3.88 -11.21
C ASP A 111 9.37 3.89 -11.45
N GLU A 112 9.75 4.15 -12.70
CA GLU A 112 11.15 4.16 -13.13
C GLU A 112 12.02 5.16 -12.35
N VAL A 113 11.46 6.31 -11.96
CA VAL A 113 12.18 7.35 -11.22
C VAL A 113 12.40 6.90 -9.77
N GLN A 114 11.43 6.24 -9.17
CA GLN A 114 11.59 5.64 -7.85
C GLN A 114 12.62 4.51 -7.86
N ILE A 115 12.64 3.64 -8.87
CA ILE A 115 13.65 2.58 -8.96
C ILE A 115 15.05 3.19 -9.10
N ARG A 116 15.22 4.26 -9.90
CA ARG A 116 16.47 5.02 -9.97
C ARG A 116 16.88 5.58 -8.60
N ALA A 117 15.96 6.20 -7.87
CA ALA A 117 16.21 6.73 -6.53
C ALA A 117 16.72 5.63 -5.58
N ILE A 118 16.04 4.48 -5.61
CA ILE A 118 16.39 3.29 -4.83
C ILE A 118 17.80 2.80 -5.17
N ASN A 119 18.12 2.69 -6.46
CA ASN A 119 19.43 2.27 -6.95
C ASN A 119 20.54 3.18 -6.42
N MET A 120 20.34 4.50 -6.53
CA MET A 120 21.29 5.50 -6.04
C MET A 120 21.49 5.44 -4.52
N ALA A 121 20.40 5.37 -3.75
CA ALA A 121 20.47 5.42 -2.29
C ALA A 121 20.99 4.12 -1.66
N ASN A 122 20.74 2.97 -2.28
CA ASN A 122 21.03 1.65 -1.72
C ASN A 122 22.19 0.91 -2.44
N GLY A 123 22.82 1.53 -3.43
CA GLY A 123 23.87 0.89 -4.24
C GLY A 123 23.36 -0.34 -5.00
N LYS A 124 22.11 -0.29 -5.48
CA LYS A 124 21.47 -1.37 -6.24
C LYS A 124 21.54 -1.10 -7.74
N SER A 125 21.30 -2.14 -8.52
CA SER A 125 21.30 -2.12 -10.00
C SER A 125 20.03 -2.75 -10.57
N LEU A 126 18.87 -2.40 -10.01
CA LEU A 126 17.57 -2.85 -10.51
C LEU A 126 17.26 -2.17 -11.86
N PRO A 127 16.56 -2.83 -12.78
CA PRO A 127 16.14 -2.19 -14.04
C PRO A 127 15.27 -0.95 -13.77
N GLU A 128 15.66 0.21 -14.31
CA GLU A 128 14.93 1.49 -14.13
C GLU A 128 13.71 1.57 -15.04
N VAL A 129 12.75 0.69 -14.79
CA VAL A 129 11.46 0.61 -15.49
C VAL A 129 10.34 0.50 -14.46
N PRO A 130 9.08 0.78 -14.82
CA PRO A 130 7.96 0.50 -13.93
C PRO A 130 7.96 -0.95 -13.43
N THR A 131 7.85 -1.13 -12.12
CA THR A 131 7.91 -2.44 -11.47
C THR A 131 6.75 -2.61 -10.51
N LEU A 132 6.07 -3.75 -10.60
CA LEU A 132 5.17 -4.20 -9.53
C LEU A 132 5.90 -5.12 -8.56
N MET A 133 5.63 -4.93 -7.28
CA MET A 133 6.04 -5.82 -6.22
C MET A 133 4.81 -6.38 -5.49
N PHE A 134 4.69 -7.70 -5.48
CA PHE A 134 3.60 -8.44 -4.84
C PHE A 134 4.09 -9.16 -3.59
N GLU A 135 3.19 -9.34 -2.63
CA GLU A 135 3.37 -10.31 -1.54
C GLU A 135 2.20 -11.28 -1.49
N PHE A 136 2.49 -12.56 -1.32
CA PHE A 136 1.50 -13.61 -1.06
C PHE A 136 1.85 -14.30 0.25
N ILE A 137 0.92 -14.31 1.21
CA ILE A 137 1.11 -14.95 2.51
C ILE A 137 0.06 -16.04 2.73
N GLY A 138 0.47 -17.16 3.29
CA GLY A 138 -0.42 -18.29 3.53
C GLY A 138 0.32 -19.59 3.80
N THR A 139 -0.23 -20.69 3.28
CA THR A 139 0.50 -21.94 3.14
C THR A 139 1.44 -21.84 1.94
N GLU A 140 2.46 -22.69 1.90
CA GLU A 140 3.40 -22.77 0.78
C GLU A 140 2.68 -23.03 -0.55
N ALA A 141 1.79 -24.04 -0.59
CA ALA A 141 0.98 -24.34 -1.77
C ALA A 141 0.11 -23.16 -2.23
N TYR A 142 -0.50 -22.44 -1.29
CA TYR A 142 -1.32 -21.26 -1.62
C TYR A 142 -0.46 -20.14 -2.20
N ALA A 143 0.64 -19.80 -1.54
CA ALA A 143 1.50 -18.71 -2.00
C ALA A 143 2.07 -19.01 -3.40
N LEU A 144 2.50 -20.25 -3.65
CA LEU A 144 2.97 -20.68 -4.96
C LEU A 144 1.88 -20.60 -6.03
N GLU A 145 0.68 -21.12 -5.75
CA GLU A 145 -0.45 -21.08 -6.69
C GLU A 145 -0.82 -19.64 -7.09
N GLN A 146 -1.01 -18.76 -6.11
CA GLN A 146 -1.37 -17.35 -6.39
C GLN A 146 -0.27 -16.64 -7.19
N THR A 147 0.98 -16.95 -6.87
CA THR A 147 2.17 -16.41 -7.54
C THR A 147 2.22 -16.80 -9.02
N LEU A 148 1.95 -18.07 -9.34
CA LEU A 148 1.90 -18.56 -10.73
C LEU A 148 0.72 -17.96 -11.52
N LEU A 149 -0.42 -17.77 -10.86
CA LEU A 149 -1.57 -17.11 -11.48
C LEU A 149 -1.25 -15.66 -11.84
N VAL A 150 -0.59 -14.92 -10.95
CA VAL A 150 -0.16 -13.53 -11.23
C VAL A 150 0.93 -13.49 -12.30
N GLN A 151 1.85 -14.45 -12.34
CA GLN A 151 2.83 -14.56 -13.43
C GLN A 151 2.14 -14.70 -14.79
N LYS A 152 1.08 -15.50 -14.89
CA LYS A 152 0.31 -15.66 -16.12
C LYS A 152 -0.35 -14.34 -16.54
N ILE A 153 -0.99 -13.63 -15.60
CA ILE A 153 -1.61 -12.33 -15.86
C ILE A 153 -0.54 -11.32 -16.31
N ALA A 154 0.61 -11.29 -15.64
CA ALA A 154 1.70 -10.40 -16.01
C ALA A 154 2.19 -10.65 -17.45
N ALA A 155 2.31 -11.91 -17.86
CA ALA A 155 2.71 -12.28 -19.22
C ALA A 155 1.68 -11.83 -20.29
N GLU A 156 0.39 -11.83 -19.97
CA GLU A 156 -0.69 -11.34 -20.87
C GLU A 156 -0.64 -9.82 -21.07
N HIS A 157 0.06 -9.10 -20.19
CA HIS A 157 0.17 -7.64 -20.17
C HIS A 157 1.62 -7.14 -20.32
N HIS A 158 2.44 -7.85 -21.10
CA HIS A 158 3.82 -7.45 -21.41
C HIS A 158 4.78 -7.35 -20.21
N GLY A 159 4.49 -8.05 -19.11
CA GLY A 159 5.39 -8.17 -17.97
C GLY A 159 6.65 -8.97 -18.32
N SER A 160 7.80 -8.50 -17.85
CA SER A 160 9.11 -9.14 -18.01
C SER A 160 9.79 -9.39 -16.67
N ASP A 161 10.87 -10.17 -16.70
CA ASP A 161 11.77 -10.41 -15.56
C ASP A 161 11.04 -10.77 -14.27
N PHE A 162 10.05 -11.67 -14.38
CA PHE A 162 9.26 -12.08 -13.24
C PHE A 162 10.14 -12.89 -12.27
N VAL A 163 10.44 -12.32 -11.10
CA VAL A 163 11.28 -12.93 -10.07
C VAL A 163 10.45 -13.25 -8.83
N PHE A 164 10.71 -14.42 -8.24
CA PHE A 164 10.12 -14.85 -6.98
C PHE A 164 11.22 -14.94 -5.91
N VAL A 165 10.92 -14.44 -4.72
CA VAL A 165 11.84 -14.40 -3.59
C VAL A 165 11.16 -15.01 -2.38
N GLU A 166 11.72 -16.13 -1.91
CA GLU A 166 11.23 -16.86 -0.74
C GLU A 166 12.19 -16.76 0.46
N GLU A 167 13.48 -16.54 0.17
CA GLU A 167 14.53 -16.46 1.19
C GLU A 167 14.24 -15.28 2.14
N PRO A 168 14.18 -15.51 3.46
CA PRO A 168 13.76 -14.49 4.42
C PRO A 168 14.55 -13.19 4.35
N ASN A 169 15.89 -13.23 4.25
CA ASN A 169 16.71 -12.03 4.25
C ASN A 169 16.51 -11.22 2.96
N ALA A 170 16.41 -11.86 1.80
CA ALA A 170 16.16 -11.23 0.52
C ALA A 170 14.76 -10.58 0.49
N LYS A 171 13.74 -11.21 1.07
CA LYS A 171 12.41 -10.59 1.23
C LYS A 171 12.46 -9.36 2.13
N GLU A 172 13.13 -9.46 3.28
CA GLU A 172 13.29 -8.33 4.19
C GLU A 172 14.03 -7.16 3.53
N GLU A 173 15.05 -7.45 2.74
CA GLU A 173 15.80 -6.46 1.98
C GLU A 173 14.91 -5.74 0.95
N LEU A 174 14.13 -6.47 0.15
CA LEU A 174 13.19 -5.87 -0.81
C LEU A 174 12.16 -4.96 -0.12
N TRP A 175 11.58 -5.42 1.00
CA TRP A 175 10.65 -4.60 1.76
C TRP A 175 11.30 -3.41 2.46
N LYS A 176 12.55 -3.54 2.90
CA LYS A 176 13.34 -2.45 3.46
C LYS A 176 13.53 -1.36 2.40
N ILE A 177 14.00 -1.73 1.22
CA ILE A 177 14.19 -0.82 0.08
C ILE A 177 12.88 -0.08 -0.25
N ARG A 178 11.75 -0.81 -0.31
CA ARG A 178 10.44 -0.18 -0.55
C ARG A 178 10.02 0.78 0.56
N LYS A 179 10.29 0.48 1.83
CA LYS A 179 10.00 1.39 2.97
C LYS A 179 10.86 2.65 2.94
N GLU A 180 12.09 2.51 2.47
CA GLU A 180 13.06 3.61 2.36
C GLU A 180 12.87 4.45 1.10
N ALA A 181 11.92 4.09 0.23
CA ALA A 181 11.78 4.72 -1.08
C ALA A 181 11.44 6.22 -1.02
N LEU A 182 10.79 6.71 0.05
CA LEU A 182 10.64 8.15 0.29
C LEU A 182 11.99 8.81 0.57
N TRP A 183 12.80 8.21 1.44
CA TRP A 183 14.15 8.70 1.77
C TRP A 183 15.11 8.62 0.58
N ALA A 184 14.97 7.59 -0.25
CA ALA A 184 15.69 7.47 -1.50
C ALA A 184 15.37 8.65 -2.45
N GLY A 185 14.12 9.13 -2.45
CA GLY A 185 13.73 10.32 -3.18
C GLY A 185 14.46 11.58 -2.74
N PHE A 186 14.56 11.80 -1.42
CA PHE A 186 15.35 12.91 -0.86
C PHE A 186 16.84 12.83 -1.24
N ALA A 187 17.39 11.62 -1.35
CA ALA A 187 18.79 11.44 -1.77
C ALA A 187 19.06 11.87 -3.22
N MET A 188 18.05 11.87 -4.11
CA MET A 188 18.20 12.38 -5.48
C MET A 188 18.32 13.90 -5.54
N LYS A 189 17.72 14.62 -4.58
CA LYS A 189 17.70 16.08 -4.49
C LYS A 189 17.89 16.53 -3.03
N PRO A 190 19.11 16.46 -2.48
CA PRO A 190 19.36 16.75 -1.06
C PRO A 190 19.01 18.17 -0.63
N ASP A 191 19.09 19.13 -1.55
CA ASP A 191 18.82 20.55 -1.31
C ASP A 191 17.37 20.95 -1.62
N HIS A 192 16.43 20.01 -1.69
CA HIS A 192 15.02 20.26 -2.03
C HIS A 192 14.08 19.75 -0.93
N GLU A 193 12.90 20.36 -0.86
CA GLU A 193 11.81 19.88 -0.01
C GLU A 193 10.88 18.94 -0.81
N ALA A 194 10.35 17.92 -0.15
CA ALA A 194 9.37 17.03 -0.76
C ALA A 194 7.96 17.50 -0.42
N MET A 195 7.19 17.83 -1.45
CA MET A 195 5.75 17.94 -1.36
C MET A 195 5.13 16.58 -1.61
N ILE A 196 4.56 16.00 -0.55
CA ILE A 196 3.89 14.70 -0.60
C ILE A 196 2.40 14.94 -0.71
N THR A 197 1.78 14.33 -1.71
CA THR A 197 0.32 14.32 -1.84
C THR A 197 -0.17 12.89 -1.84
N ASP A 198 -1.36 12.71 -1.28
CA ASP A 198 -1.98 11.41 -1.09
C ASP A 198 -3.40 11.47 -1.66
N VAL A 199 -3.67 10.62 -2.66
CA VAL A 199 -4.96 10.58 -3.35
C VAL A 199 -5.48 9.17 -3.48
N CYS A 200 -6.81 9.08 -3.54
CA CYS A 200 -7.56 7.84 -3.66
C CYS A 200 -8.53 7.95 -4.83
N VAL A 201 -8.42 7.04 -5.79
CA VAL A 201 -9.29 6.95 -6.97
C VAL A 201 -9.84 5.53 -7.09
N PRO A 202 -10.98 5.31 -7.78
CA PRO A 202 -11.39 3.95 -8.12
C PRO A 202 -10.24 3.19 -8.80
N LEU A 203 -10.04 1.92 -8.44
CA LEU A 203 -8.92 1.11 -8.98
C LEU A 203 -8.89 1.10 -10.52
N SER A 204 -10.06 1.11 -11.17
CA SER A 204 -10.21 1.19 -12.63
C SER A 204 -9.73 2.51 -13.26
N ARG A 205 -9.56 3.56 -12.46
CA ARG A 205 -9.07 4.89 -12.86
C ARG A 205 -7.63 5.15 -12.43
N LEU A 206 -6.99 4.20 -11.75
CA LEU A 206 -5.63 4.35 -11.22
C LEU A 206 -4.61 4.62 -12.32
N ALA A 207 -4.64 3.82 -13.39
CA ALA A 207 -3.75 3.98 -14.54
C ALA A 207 -3.91 5.37 -15.18
N GLU A 208 -5.16 5.81 -15.38
CA GLU A 208 -5.48 7.12 -15.93
C GLU A 208 -4.98 8.26 -15.03
N CYS A 209 -5.24 8.18 -13.72
CA CYS A 209 -4.77 9.15 -12.74
C CYS A 209 -3.24 9.29 -12.77
N ILE A 210 -2.53 8.16 -12.77
CA ILE A 210 -1.07 8.16 -12.84
C ILE A 210 -0.61 8.77 -14.18
N SER A 211 -1.13 8.30 -15.32
CA SER A 211 -0.72 8.81 -16.64
C SER A 211 -0.95 10.32 -16.81
N VAL A 212 -2.10 10.84 -16.39
CA VAL A 212 -2.40 12.27 -16.45
C VAL A 212 -1.47 13.07 -15.52
N SER A 213 -1.24 12.59 -14.30
CA SER A 213 -0.29 13.23 -13.38
C SER A 213 1.13 13.25 -13.94
N LYS A 214 1.63 12.16 -14.54
CA LYS A 214 2.95 12.14 -15.20
C LYS A 214 3.02 13.20 -16.30
N GLN A 215 2.02 13.27 -17.18
CA GLN A 215 1.98 14.27 -18.26
C GLN A 215 2.02 15.72 -17.75
N LEU A 216 1.25 16.03 -16.70
CA LEU A 216 1.22 17.38 -16.12
C LEU A 216 2.54 17.73 -15.42
N LEU A 217 3.13 16.76 -14.72
CA LEU A 217 4.37 16.96 -14.00
C LEU A 217 5.59 17.03 -14.95
N ASP A 218 5.60 16.27 -16.04
CA ASP A 218 6.61 16.35 -17.11
C ASP A 218 6.57 17.69 -17.86
N ALA A 219 5.41 18.34 -17.92
CA ALA A 219 5.27 19.69 -18.45
C ALA A 219 5.73 20.78 -17.45
N SER A 220 6.10 20.39 -16.22
CA SER A 220 6.55 21.29 -15.17
C SER A 220 8.08 21.22 -14.99
N PRO A 221 8.73 22.23 -14.38
CA PRO A 221 10.15 22.18 -14.05
C PRO A 221 10.45 21.33 -12.80
N LEU A 222 9.45 20.72 -12.18
CA LEU A 222 9.59 20.00 -10.91
C LEU A 222 10.19 18.61 -11.14
N THR A 223 11.06 18.18 -10.24
CA THR A 223 11.47 16.77 -10.19
C THR A 223 10.40 16.01 -9.42
N TRP A 224 9.89 14.92 -9.99
CA TRP A 224 8.79 14.19 -9.38
C TRP A 224 9.03 12.68 -9.55
N TYR A 225 8.43 11.90 -8.65
CA TYR A 225 8.35 10.46 -8.78
C TYR A 225 7.05 9.97 -8.17
N ILE A 226 6.53 8.89 -8.73
CA ILE A 226 5.31 8.26 -8.24
C ILE A 226 5.69 7.02 -7.47
N PHE A 227 5.11 6.89 -6.30
CA PHE A 227 5.06 5.60 -5.66
C PHE A 227 3.68 5.31 -5.15
N SER A 228 3.09 4.28 -5.74
CA SER A 228 1.73 3.93 -5.44
C SER A 228 1.76 2.78 -4.45
N LEU A 229 1.11 3.01 -3.32
CA LEU A 229 0.53 1.93 -2.55
C LEU A 229 -0.68 1.45 -3.34
N THR A 230 -0.51 0.47 -4.21
CA THR A 230 -1.64 -0.13 -4.95
C THR A 230 -2.42 -1.05 -4.00
N GLN A 231 -2.88 -0.49 -2.88
CA GLN A 231 -3.83 -1.12 -1.99
C GLN A 231 -5.18 -1.19 -2.72
N TYR A 232 -6.04 -2.10 -2.27
CA TYR A 232 -7.44 -2.30 -2.67
C TYR A 232 -8.29 -1.02 -2.90
N LEU A 233 -7.78 0.13 -2.47
CA LEU A 233 -8.44 1.44 -2.46
C LEU A 233 -8.06 2.34 -3.66
N GLY A 234 -7.18 1.92 -4.57
CA GLY A 234 -6.72 2.77 -5.69
C GLY A 234 -6.00 4.02 -5.19
N PHE A 235 -5.05 3.80 -4.29
CA PHE A 235 -4.32 4.82 -3.58
C PHE A 235 -3.02 5.14 -4.33
N SER A 236 -2.60 6.40 -4.35
CA SER A 236 -1.32 6.78 -4.92
C SER A 236 -0.73 7.94 -4.15
N HIS A 237 0.54 7.79 -3.76
CA HIS A 237 1.32 8.92 -3.29
C HIS A 237 2.04 9.54 -4.48
N PHE A 238 1.90 10.84 -4.65
CA PHE A 238 2.72 11.61 -5.55
C PHE A 238 3.70 12.39 -4.70
N VAL A 239 4.99 12.19 -4.95
CA VAL A 239 6.03 13.00 -4.31
C VAL A 239 6.67 13.87 -5.36
N ILE A 240 6.58 15.16 -5.09
CA ILE A 240 7.06 16.22 -5.94
C ILE A 240 8.16 16.90 -5.15
N CYS A 241 9.40 16.83 -5.63
CA CYS A 241 10.51 17.59 -5.08
C CYS A 241 10.40 19.04 -5.60
N CYS A 242 10.15 19.97 -4.70
CA CYS A 242 10.09 21.41 -4.96
C CYS A 242 11.39 22.08 -4.47
N SER A 243 11.83 23.09 -5.21
CA SER A 243 12.98 23.94 -4.88
C SER A 243 12.73 24.82 -3.67
#